data_AF-A0A9D3LIP3-F1
#
_entry.id   AF-A0A9D3LIP3-F1
#
_cell.length_a   1.000
_cell.length_b   1.000
_cell.length_c   1.000
_cell.angle_alpha   90.00
_cell.angle_beta   90.00
_cell.angle_gamma   90.00
#
_symmetry.space_group_name_H-M   'P 1'
#
loop_
_entity.id
_entity.type
_entity.pdbx_description
1 polymer ?
#
loop_
_entity_poly.entity_id
_entity_poly.type
_entity_poly.pdbx_seq_one_letter_code
_entity_poly.pdbx_strand_id
1 'polypeptide(L)'
;MATQGTALQQKVSRLLSRQLGKPVLKPNKPLALKNEVANRTLEKGEATCITEMSVLMTCWKQNEFNDAACSKEIQSFYTCAKKAEAARLKSGKGAFELDGRLHPKLANTLLKRFPNSFSEK
;
A
#
# COMPACT_ATOMS: atom_id res chain seq x y z
N MET A 1 -9.51 33.01 -0.70
CA MET A 1 -9.27 31.87 0.23
C MET A 1 -7.76 31.62 0.37
N ALA A 2 -7.05 32.39 1.20
CA ALA A 2 -5.59 32.25 1.35
C ALA A 2 -5.03 32.69 2.73
N THR A 3 -5.86 32.98 3.72
CA THR A 3 -5.43 33.53 5.01
C THR A 3 -4.78 32.49 5.94
N GLN A 4 -5.02 31.19 5.71
CA GLN A 4 -4.43 30.11 6.51
C GLN A 4 -2.99 29.76 6.10
N GLY A 5 -2.59 30.10 4.86
CA GLY A 5 -1.26 29.75 4.35
C GLY A 5 -0.13 30.56 4.98
N THR A 6 -0.36 31.84 5.28
CA THR A 6 0.66 32.76 5.83
C THR A 6 1.04 32.41 7.27
N ALA A 7 0.05 32.07 8.11
CA ALA A 7 0.30 31.63 9.48
C ALA A 7 1.10 30.31 9.55
N LEU A 8 0.83 29.38 8.62
CA LEU A 8 1.59 28.14 8.50
C LEU A 8 3.05 28.41 8.11
N GLN A 9 3.30 29.29 7.13
CA GLN A 9 4.65 29.64 6.69
C GLN A 9 5.49 30.28 7.81
N GLN A 10 4.89 31.17 8.61
CA GLN A 10 5.55 31.78 9.78
C GLN A 10 5.88 30.76 10.87
N LYS A 11 5.02 29.75 11.06
CA LYS A 11 5.28 28.68 12.02
C LYS A 11 6.41 27.77 11.52
N VAL A 12 6.39 27.40 10.25
CA VAL A 12 7.44 26.56 9.64
C VAL A 12 8.79 27.25 9.67
N SER A 13 8.87 28.56 9.39
CA SER A 13 10.14 29.30 9.45
C SER A 13 10.75 29.30 10.85
N ARG A 14 9.94 29.42 11.91
CA ARG A 14 10.40 29.28 13.30
C ARG A 14 10.92 27.87 13.61
N LEU A 15 10.28 26.82 13.09
CA LEU A 15 10.69 25.42 13.31
C LEU A 15 11.99 25.03 12.60
N LEU A 16 12.30 25.70 11.49
CA LEU A 16 13.54 25.53 10.73
C LEU A 16 14.68 26.42 11.25
N SER A 17 14.35 27.48 11.98
CA SER A 17 15.30 28.46 12.47
C SER A 17 16.26 27.86 13.51
N ARG A 18 17.52 28.30 13.44
CA ARG A 18 18.56 27.98 14.44
C ARG A 18 18.75 29.08 15.49
N GLN A 19 17.91 30.13 15.45
CA GLN A 19 18.06 31.32 16.29
C GLN A 19 17.97 31.01 17.79
N LEU A 20 17.18 30.00 18.18
CA LEU A 20 17.01 29.56 19.56
C LEU A 20 17.73 28.23 19.86
N GLY A 21 18.73 27.88 19.05
CA GLY A 21 19.51 26.63 19.19
C GLY A 21 19.24 25.60 18.10
N LYS A 22 19.17 24.32 18.48
CA LYS A 22 18.99 23.21 17.52
C LYS A 22 17.60 23.31 16.88
N PRO A 23 17.49 23.33 15.54
CA PRO A 23 16.22 23.47 14.86
C PRO A 23 15.38 22.20 15.06
N VAL A 24 14.06 22.39 15.21
CA VAL A 24 13.09 21.32 15.47
C VAL A 24 12.93 20.44 14.24
N LEU A 25 12.87 21.06 13.05
CA LEU A 25 12.79 20.36 11.77
C LEU A 25 14.12 20.45 11.01
N LYS A 26 14.56 19.31 10.47
CA LYS A 26 15.75 19.20 9.62
C LYS A 26 15.43 18.40 8.36
N PRO A 27 14.68 18.99 7.42
CA PRO A 27 14.26 18.27 6.22
C PRO A 27 15.46 18.07 5.28
N ASN A 28 15.62 16.84 4.77
CA ASN A 28 16.67 16.51 3.79
C ASN A 28 16.30 16.94 2.35
N LYS A 29 15.06 17.38 2.13
CA LYS A 29 14.51 17.84 0.85
C LYS A 29 13.71 19.11 1.09
N PRO A 30 13.59 20.01 0.10
CA PRO A 30 12.79 21.23 0.25
C PRO A 30 11.33 20.89 0.56
N LEU A 31 10.69 21.71 1.41
CA LEU A 31 9.28 21.57 1.77
C LEU A 31 8.37 22.13 0.67
N ALA A 32 8.48 21.57 -0.53
CA ALA A 32 7.68 21.91 -1.69
C ALA A 32 6.97 20.66 -2.23
N LEU A 33 5.74 20.85 -2.72
CA LEU A 33 4.99 19.78 -3.38
C LEU A 33 5.60 19.48 -4.74
N LYS A 34 5.76 18.18 -5.05
CA LYS A 34 6.18 17.70 -6.36
C LYS A 34 4.99 17.62 -7.33
N ASN A 35 5.31 17.55 -8.62
CA ASN A 35 4.33 17.35 -9.70
C ASN A 35 3.99 15.87 -9.95
N GLU A 36 4.28 15.01 -8.97
CA GLU A 36 4.03 13.57 -9.03
C GLU A 36 3.72 13.02 -7.64
N VAL A 37 2.91 11.96 -7.64
CA VAL A 37 2.66 11.08 -6.50
C VAL A 37 3.36 9.75 -6.72
N ALA A 38 3.79 9.14 -5.62
CA ALA A 38 4.41 7.83 -5.64
C ALA A 38 3.45 6.79 -6.23
N ASN A 39 3.99 5.87 -7.03
CA ASN A 39 3.23 4.70 -7.44
C ASN A 39 2.89 3.86 -6.21
N ARG A 40 1.67 3.33 -6.18
CA ARG A 40 1.28 2.37 -5.15
C ARG A 40 2.12 1.11 -5.35
N THR A 41 2.92 0.77 -4.35
CA THR A 41 3.56 -0.54 -4.29
C THR A 41 2.46 -1.59 -4.15
N LEU A 42 2.50 -2.62 -4.98
CA LEU A 42 1.65 -3.78 -4.78
C LEU A 42 1.99 -4.37 -3.42
N GLU A 43 0.96 -4.70 -2.63
CA GLU A 43 1.16 -5.43 -1.38
C GLU A 43 1.98 -6.69 -1.68
N LYS A 44 3.01 -6.94 -0.88
CA LYS A 44 3.80 -8.15 -1.01
C LYS A 44 2.86 -9.33 -0.74
N GLY A 45 2.87 -10.33 -1.62
CA GLY A 45 1.96 -11.47 -1.48
C GLY A 45 2.16 -12.18 -0.15
N GLU A 46 1.11 -12.25 0.65
CA GLU A 46 1.06 -13.09 1.84
C GLU A 46 0.71 -14.53 1.45
N ALA A 47 1.19 -15.50 2.22
CA ALA A 47 0.80 -16.88 2.02
C ALA A 47 -0.71 -17.04 2.33
N THR A 48 -1.48 -17.38 1.31
CA THR A 48 -2.91 -17.66 1.45
C THR A 48 -3.16 -19.11 1.88
N CYS A 49 -4.32 -19.38 2.49
CA CYS A 49 -4.77 -20.74 2.86
C CYS A 49 -3.94 -21.46 3.93
N ILE A 50 -3.25 -20.70 4.80
CA ILE A 50 -2.43 -21.27 5.89
C ILE A 50 -3.29 -22.09 6.88
N THR A 51 -4.51 -21.65 7.16
CA THR A 51 -5.42 -22.35 8.08
C THR A 51 -5.77 -23.74 7.56
N GLU A 52 -6.23 -23.84 6.31
CA GLU A 52 -6.57 -25.13 5.69
C GLU A 52 -5.34 -26.02 5.55
N MET A 53 -4.18 -25.44 5.24
CA MET A 53 -2.92 -26.16 5.19
C MET A 53 -2.58 -26.76 6.56
N SER A 54 -2.74 -26.02 7.66
CA SER A 54 -2.46 -26.51 9.01
C SER A 54 -3.37 -27.67 9.43
N VAL A 55 -4.65 -27.62 9.05
CA VAL A 55 -5.61 -28.69 9.34
C VAL A 55 -5.27 -29.95 8.53
N LEU A 56 -4.95 -29.79 7.24
CA LEU A 56 -4.52 -30.91 6.39
C LEU A 56 -3.27 -31.59 6.94
N MET A 57 -2.24 -30.81 7.31
CA MET A 57 -1.01 -31.37 7.89
C MET A 57 -1.27 -32.11 9.21
N THR A 58 -2.24 -31.64 10.00
CA THR A 58 -2.65 -32.32 11.23
C THR A 58 -3.31 -33.67 10.94
N CYS A 59 -4.22 -33.72 9.96
CA CYS A 59 -4.85 -34.97 9.54
C CYS A 59 -3.83 -35.96 8.97
N TRP A 60 -2.95 -35.50 8.08
CA TRP A 60 -1.90 -36.34 7.53
C TRP A 60 -0.99 -36.92 8.62
N LYS A 61 -0.58 -36.10 9.59
CA LYS A 61 0.25 -36.58 10.70
C LYS A 61 -0.43 -37.68 11.53
N GLN A 62 -1.75 -37.61 11.70
CA GLN A 62 -2.52 -38.61 12.45
C GLN A 62 -2.80 -39.90 11.66
N ASN A 63 -2.84 -39.81 10.33
CA ASN A 63 -3.24 -40.90 9.44
C ASN A 63 -2.10 -41.34 8.51
N GLU A 64 -0.84 -41.18 8.92
CA GLU A 64 0.35 -41.60 8.18
C GLU A 64 0.38 -41.09 6.72
N PHE A 65 -0.07 -39.85 6.53
CA PHE A 65 -0.15 -39.19 5.22
C PHE A 65 -1.07 -39.89 4.21
N ASN A 66 -2.08 -40.63 4.69
CA ASN A 66 -3.08 -41.25 3.84
C ASN A 66 -4.13 -40.24 3.33
N ASP A 67 -4.12 -39.99 2.02
CA ASP A 67 -5.04 -39.05 1.38
C ASP A 67 -6.51 -39.48 1.42
N ALA A 68 -6.80 -40.78 1.41
CA ALA A 68 -8.18 -41.26 1.50
C ALA A 68 -8.81 -40.93 2.85
N ALA A 69 -8.01 -41.05 3.93
CA ALA A 69 -8.43 -40.70 5.29
C ALA A 69 -8.62 -39.19 5.49
N CYS A 70 -7.83 -38.37 4.78
CA CYS A 70 -7.84 -36.90 4.88
C CYS A 70 -8.54 -36.20 3.70
N SER A 71 -9.41 -36.93 2.98
CA SER A 71 -10.04 -36.45 1.74
C SER A 71 -10.83 -35.15 1.93
N LYS A 72 -11.43 -34.94 3.11
CA LYS A 72 -12.20 -33.74 3.44
C LYS A 72 -11.28 -32.51 3.60
N GLU A 73 -10.19 -32.66 4.34
CA GLU A 73 -9.20 -31.62 4.59
C GLU A 73 -8.48 -31.23 3.29
N ILE A 74 -8.18 -32.22 2.45
CA ILE A 74 -7.62 -32.02 1.11
C ILE A 74 -8.58 -31.20 0.24
N GLN A 75 -9.86 -31.55 0.20
CA GLN A 75 -10.86 -30.80 -0.57
C GLN A 75 -11.01 -29.36 -0.06
N SER A 76 -10.96 -29.14 1.26
CA SER A 76 -11.02 -27.81 1.85
C SER A 76 -9.82 -26.94 1.42
N PHE A 77 -8.62 -27.50 1.53
CA PHE A 77 -7.39 -26.83 1.09
C PHE A 77 -7.43 -26.45 -0.40
N TYR A 78 -7.78 -27.39 -1.28
CA TYR A 78 -7.88 -27.10 -2.71
C TYR A 78 -8.98 -26.09 -3.04
N THR A 79 -10.09 -26.10 -2.31
CA THR A 79 -11.15 -25.11 -2.48
C THR A 79 -10.65 -23.71 -2.11
N CYS A 80 -9.88 -23.59 -1.02
CA CYS A 80 -9.22 -22.34 -0.67
C CYS A 80 -8.21 -21.91 -1.75
N ALA A 81 -7.35 -22.83 -2.20
CA ALA A 81 -6.32 -22.54 -3.19
C ALA A 81 -6.92 -22.01 -4.52
N LYS A 82 -8.00 -22.65 -5.01
CA LYS A 82 -8.72 -22.20 -6.21
C LYS A 82 -9.33 -20.81 -6.02
N LYS A 83 -9.90 -20.52 -4.85
CA LYS A 83 -10.44 -19.18 -4.53
C LYS A 83 -9.33 -18.13 -4.47
N ALA A 84 -8.20 -18.45 -3.85
CA ALA A 84 -7.04 -17.56 -3.75
C ALA A 84 -6.44 -17.25 -5.13
N GLU A 85 -6.32 -18.26 -5.99
CA GLU A 85 -5.86 -18.08 -7.38
C GLU A 85 -6.82 -17.19 -8.19
N ALA A 86 -8.14 -17.44 -8.09
CA ALA A 86 -9.15 -16.62 -8.74
C ALA A 86 -9.14 -15.17 -8.23
N ALA A 87 -8.92 -14.95 -6.93
CA ALA A 87 -8.77 -13.62 -6.35
C ALA A 87 -7.51 -12.91 -6.87
N ARG A 88 -6.37 -13.62 -6.96
CA ARG A 88 -5.12 -13.06 -7.51
C ARG A 88 -5.29 -12.58 -8.96
N LEU A 89 -5.98 -13.36 -9.78
CA LEU A 89 -6.28 -12.99 -11.18
C LEU A 89 -7.19 -11.76 -11.28
N LYS A 90 -8.14 -11.60 -10.34
CA LYS A 90 -9.00 -10.42 -10.25
C LYS A 90 -8.23 -9.18 -9.79
N SER A 91 -7.38 -9.30 -8.78
CA SER A 91 -6.57 -8.18 -8.26
C SER A 91 -5.51 -7.69 -9.26
N GLY A 92 -5.03 -8.56 -10.16
CA GLY A 92 -4.11 -8.18 -11.24
C GLY A 92 -4.77 -7.36 -12.36
N LYS A 93 -6.10 -7.46 -12.52
CA LYS A 93 -6.86 -6.59 -13.41
C LYS A 93 -7.11 -5.29 -12.67
N GLY A 94 -6.15 -4.38 -12.84
CA GLY A 94 -5.99 -3.11 -12.12
C GLY A 94 -7.28 -2.59 -11.54
N ALA A 95 -7.28 -2.46 -10.21
CA ALA A 95 -8.25 -1.71 -9.43
C ALA A 95 -8.43 -0.31 -10.04
N PHE A 96 -9.31 -0.22 -11.02
CA PHE A 96 -9.89 1.01 -11.48
C PHE A 96 -10.82 1.39 -10.32
N GLU A 97 -10.35 2.32 -9.49
CA GLU A 97 -11.17 2.94 -8.45
C GLU A 97 -11.50 2.02 -7.27
N LEU A 98 -10.48 1.72 -6.45
CA LEU A 98 -10.74 1.33 -5.07
C LEU A 98 -10.81 2.61 -4.22
N ASP A 99 -11.95 2.81 -3.57
CA ASP A 99 -12.07 3.59 -2.33
C ASP A 99 -11.94 5.12 -2.49
N GLY A 100 -12.56 5.69 -3.53
CA GLY A 100 -12.64 7.15 -3.72
C GLY A 100 -11.32 7.85 -4.00
N ARG A 101 -10.24 7.09 -4.28
CA ARG A 101 -8.91 7.62 -4.60
C ARG A 101 -8.55 7.38 -6.06
N LEU A 102 -8.02 8.43 -6.71
CA LEU A 102 -7.52 8.32 -8.07
C LEU A 102 -6.31 7.40 -8.16
N HIS A 103 -6.26 6.59 -9.21
CA HIS A 103 -5.09 5.77 -9.51
C HIS A 103 -3.87 6.68 -9.75
N PRO A 104 -2.66 6.35 -9.21
CA PRO A 104 -1.48 7.22 -9.30
C PRO A 104 -1.13 7.67 -10.72
N LYS A 105 -1.34 6.82 -11.74
CA LYS A 105 -1.15 7.22 -13.15
C LYS A 105 -2.07 8.39 -13.55
N LEU A 106 -3.35 8.34 -13.18
CA LEU A 106 -4.31 9.38 -13.49
C LEU A 106 -3.98 10.67 -12.73
N ALA A 107 -3.66 10.54 -11.43
CA ALA A 107 -3.22 11.67 -10.61
C ALA A 107 -1.97 12.34 -11.20
N ASN A 108 -0.98 11.55 -11.62
CA ASN A 108 0.25 12.06 -12.24
C ASN A 108 0.00 12.72 -13.59
N THR A 109 -0.95 12.24 -14.39
CA THR A 109 -1.35 12.94 -15.63
C THR A 109 -1.96 14.31 -15.31
N LEU A 110 -2.78 14.42 -14.27
CA LEU A 110 -3.38 15.68 -13.85
C LEU A 110 -2.33 16.65 -13.29
N LEU A 111 -1.44 16.19 -12.41
CA LEU A 111 -0.38 17.01 -11.82
C LEU A 111 0.63 17.53 -12.86
N LYS A 112 0.85 16.79 -13.95
CA LYS A 112 1.66 17.25 -15.08
C LYS A 112 1.00 18.37 -15.89
N ARG A 113 -0.34 18.39 -15.96
CA ARG A 113 -1.08 19.47 -16.65
C ARG A 113 -1.11 20.76 -15.83
N PHE A 114 -1.11 20.64 -14.51
CA PHE A 114 -1.12 21.76 -13.57
C PHE A 114 0.06 21.68 -12.59
N PRO A 115 1.29 21.93 -13.08
CA PRO A 115 2.48 21.80 -12.26
C PRO A 115 2.57 22.90 -11.20
N ASN A 116 3.14 22.54 -10.05
CA ASN A 116 3.55 23.47 -9.03
C ASN A 116 4.79 24.26 -9.50
N SER A 117 4.67 25.57 -9.60
CA SER A 117 5.73 26.50 -10.02
C SER A 117 6.96 26.50 -9.10
N PHE A 118 6.81 25.99 -7.87
CA PHE A 118 7.90 25.91 -6.88
C PHE A 118 8.66 24.57 -6.90
N SER A 119 8.30 23.64 -7.77
CA SER A 119 8.92 22.31 -7.85
C SER A 119 10.27 22.29 -8.60
N GLU A 120 10.67 23.40 -9.24
CA GLU A 120 11.75 23.44 -10.25
C GLU A 120 12.95 24.36 -9.88
N LYS A 121 13.18 24.62 -8.59
CA LYS A 121 14.38 25.33 -8.12
C LYS A 121 15.13 24.54 -7.06
#